data_AF-A0A9E0NVL5-F1
#
_entry.id   AF-A0A9E0NVL5-F1
#
_cell.length_a   1.000
_cell.length_b   1.000
_cell.length_c   1.000
_cell.angle_alpha   90.00
_cell.angle_beta   90.00
_cell.angle_gamma   90.00
#
_symmetry.space_group_name_H-M   'P 1'
#
loop_
_entity.id
_entity.type
_entity.pdbx_description
1 polymer ?
#
loop_
_entity_poly.entity_id
_entity_poly.type
_entity_poly.pdbx_seq_one_letter_code
_entity_poly.pdbx_strand_id
1 'polypeptide(L)'
;SYQRRRSVYAFYRDLRAAVLLLSAAPLSMLRVFFESGLSLIALYSVVPILFLGLDANVDWLLVMGRMCFLNILLYFAPTPGGSGIAEGGFVLLFGDLVPAGTVGIAAVVWRIIVEYLPFTIGFYYTVKVFGKDFISKQLK
;
A
#
# COMPACT_ATOMS: atom_id res chain seq x y z
N SER A 1 21.51 -19.00 28.55
CA SER A 1 22.51 -19.15 27.46
C SER A 1 22.11 -20.14 26.36
N TYR A 2 21.18 -21.09 26.60
CA TYR A 2 20.77 -22.12 25.61
C TYR A 2 19.71 -21.66 24.59
N GLN A 3 18.77 -20.78 25.01
CA GLN A 3 17.68 -20.28 24.15
C GLN A 3 18.15 -19.43 22.96
N ARG A 4 19.19 -18.59 23.14
CA ARG A 4 19.75 -17.74 22.07
C ARG A 4 20.33 -18.57 20.92
N ARG A 5 21.01 -19.69 21.22
CA ARG A 5 21.60 -20.57 20.20
C ARG A 5 20.50 -21.25 19.36
N ARG A 6 19.44 -21.75 20.00
CA ARG A 6 18.31 -22.40 19.30
C ARG A 6 17.55 -21.44 18.37
N SER A 7 17.38 -20.18 18.77
CA SER A 7 16.78 -19.13 17.93
C SER A 7 17.61 -18.83 16.68
N VAL A 8 18.95 -18.77 16.81
CA VAL A 8 19.84 -18.53 15.66
C VAL A 8 19.82 -19.70 14.67
N TYR A 9 19.81 -20.95 15.15
CA TYR A 9 19.68 -22.12 14.26
C TYR A 9 18.29 -22.22 13.59
N ALA A 10 17.22 -21.84 14.30
CA ALA A 10 15.88 -21.77 13.73
C ALA A 10 15.81 -20.69 12.63
N PHE A 11 16.30 -19.48 12.91
CA PHE A 11 16.38 -18.40 11.94
C PHE A 11 17.22 -18.78 10.72
N TYR A 12 18.38 -19.41 10.91
CA TYR A 12 19.23 -19.85 9.81
C TYR A 12 18.56 -20.92 8.94
N ARG A 13 17.87 -21.88 9.56
CA ARG A 13 17.09 -22.90 8.85
C ARG A 13 15.94 -22.27 8.06
N ASP A 14 15.22 -21.32 8.65
CA ASP A 14 14.10 -20.65 8.03
C ASP A 14 14.57 -19.74 6.88
N LEU A 15 15.71 -19.08 7.02
CA LEU A 15 16.33 -18.33 5.92
C LEU A 15 16.79 -19.25 4.80
N ARG A 16 17.40 -20.39 5.11
CA ARG A 16 17.83 -21.36 4.09
C ARG A 16 16.63 -21.99 3.37
N ALA A 17 15.55 -22.26 4.09
CA ALA A 17 14.29 -22.74 3.53
C ALA A 17 13.60 -21.67 2.68
N ALA A 18 13.58 -20.41 3.12
CA ALA A 18 13.06 -19.29 2.35
C ALA A 18 13.89 -19.08 1.07
N VAL A 19 15.22 -19.11 1.14
CA VAL A 19 16.12 -19.01 -0.02
C VAL A 19 15.97 -20.22 -0.95
N LEU A 20 15.77 -21.43 -0.41
CA LEU A 20 15.50 -22.62 -1.23
C LEU A 20 14.15 -22.49 -1.95
N LEU A 21 13.09 -22.02 -1.29
CA LEU A 21 11.77 -21.77 -1.90
C LEU A 21 11.81 -20.62 -2.92
N LEU A 22 12.53 -19.54 -2.63
CA LEU A 22 12.89 -18.46 -3.56
C LEU A 22 13.52 -19.07 -4.83
N SER A 23 14.52 -19.94 -4.65
CA SER A 23 15.34 -20.50 -5.73
C SER A 23 14.67 -21.65 -6.50
N ALA A 24 13.74 -22.36 -5.88
CA ALA A 24 13.06 -23.51 -6.46
C ALA A 24 11.94 -23.10 -7.43
N ALA A 25 11.43 -21.86 -7.34
CA ALA A 25 10.37 -21.36 -8.21
C ALA A 25 10.61 -19.90 -8.65
N PRO A 26 11.66 -19.63 -9.44
CA PRO A 26 11.97 -18.28 -9.93
C PRO A 26 10.81 -17.67 -10.74
N LEU A 27 10.04 -18.52 -11.44
CA LEU A 27 8.85 -18.09 -12.18
C LEU A 27 7.74 -17.56 -11.25
N SER A 28 7.55 -18.20 -10.09
CA SER A 28 6.57 -17.77 -9.08
C SER A 28 6.99 -16.44 -8.44
N MET A 29 8.30 -16.23 -8.23
CA MET A 29 8.81 -14.96 -7.71
C MET A 29 8.59 -13.82 -8.70
N LEU A 30 8.88 -14.04 -9.98
CA LEU A 30 8.61 -13.05 -11.03
C LEU A 30 7.12 -12.73 -11.10
N ARG A 31 6.23 -13.74 -11.05
CA ARG A 31 4.78 -13.50 -10.99
C ARG A 31 4.39 -12.61 -9.82
N VAL A 32 4.87 -12.90 -8.61
CA VAL A 32 4.58 -12.07 -7.42
C VAL A 32 5.12 -10.65 -7.56
N PHE A 33 6.31 -10.49 -8.17
CA PHE A 33 6.87 -9.17 -8.46
C PHE A 33 5.97 -8.38 -9.43
N PHE A 34 5.53 -9.01 -10.52
CA PHE A 34 4.62 -8.39 -11.48
C PHE A 34 3.25 -8.09 -10.85
N GLU A 35 2.70 -9.01 -10.06
CA GLU A 35 1.43 -8.79 -9.35
C GLU A 35 1.52 -7.62 -8.37
N SER A 36 2.63 -7.53 -7.61
CA SER A 36 2.87 -6.42 -6.67
C SER A 36 3.06 -5.09 -7.41
N GLY A 37 3.84 -5.10 -8.50
CA GLY A 37 4.04 -3.92 -9.33
C GLY A 37 2.75 -3.44 -10.00
N LEU A 38 1.96 -4.37 -10.54
CA LEU A 38 0.65 -4.06 -11.14
C LEU A 38 -0.32 -3.53 -10.08
N SER A 39 -0.34 -4.11 -8.89
CA SER A 39 -1.14 -3.61 -7.77
C SER A 39 -0.75 -2.18 -7.38
N LEU A 40 0.53 -1.86 -7.33
CA LEU A 40 1.02 -0.50 -7.04
C LEU A 40 0.61 0.49 -8.14
N ILE A 41 0.79 0.12 -9.40
CA ILE A 41 0.37 0.94 -10.54
C ILE A 41 -1.15 1.18 -10.51
N ALA A 42 -1.93 0.15 -10.18
CA ALA A 42 -3.38 0.25 -10.03
C ALA A 42 -3.80 1.17 -8.87
N LEU A 43 -3.06 1.17 -7.75
CA LEU A 43 -3.34 2.09 -6.64
C LEU A 43 -3.00 3.54 -7.03
N TYR A 44 -1.91 3.76 -7.78
CA TYR A 44 -1.51 5.10 -8.22
C TYR A 44 -2.38 5.64 -9.35
N SER A 45 -2.93 4.78 -10.21
CA SER A 45 -3.80 5.18 -11.32
C SER A 45 -5.17 5.71 -10.87
N VAL A 46 -5.58 5.47 -9.61
CA VAL A 46 -6.81 6.03 -9.04
C VAL A 46 -6.81 7.56 -9.06
N VAL A 47 -5.67 8.21 -8.78
CA VAL A 47 -5.62 9.68 -8.74
C VAL A 47 -5.81 10.36 -10.10
N PRO A 48 -5.12 9.98 -11.18
CA PRO A 48 -5.41 10.56 -12.48
C PRO A 48 -6.85 10.28 -12.94
N ILE A 49 -7.44 9.13 -12.58
CA ILE A 49 -8.86 8.86 -12.86
C ILE A 49 -9.76 9.84 -12.10
N LEU A 50 -9.44 10.16 -10.85
CA LEU A 50 -10.17 11.18 -10.08
C LEU A 50 -10.03 12.58 -10.71
N PHE A 51 -8.85 12.94 -11.21
CA PHE A 51 -8.64 14.23 -11.89
C PHE A 51 -9.33 14.31 -13.26
N LEU A 52 -9.38 13.20 -14.01
CA LEU A 52 -10.20 13.11 -15.21
C LEU A 52 -11.69 13.31 -14.90
N GLY A 53 -12.18 12.77 -13.78
CA GLY A 53 -13.55 13.01 -13.30
C GLY A 53 -13.85 14.45 -12.89
N LEU A 54 -12.81 15.28 -12.67
CA LEU A 54 -12.92 16.71 -12.37
C LEU A 54 -12.73 17.60 -13.62
N ASP A 55 -12.73 17.01 -14.82
CA ASP A 55 -12.50 17.67 -16.11
C ASP A 55 -11.15 18.40 -16.22
N ALA A 56 -10.17 17.98 -15.39
CA ALA A 56 -8.82 18.51 -15.47
C ALA A 56 -8.06 17.81 -16.60
N ASN A 57 -7.62 18.58 -17.60
CA ASN A 57 -6.84 18.07 -18.73
C ASN A 57 -5.38 17.87 -18.31
N VAL A 58 -5.09 16.73 -17.67
CA VAL A 58 -3.78 16.45 -17.08
C VAL A 58 -3.10 15.28 -17.76
N ASP A 59 -1.81 15.44 -18.09
CA ASP A 59 -0.97 14.37 -18.61
C ASP A 59 -0.85 13.20 -17.62
N TRP A 60 -1.25 12.01 -18.08
CA TRP A 60 -1.29 10.82 -17.24
C TRP A 60 0.09 10.46 -16.66
N LEU A 61 1.14 10.59 -17.48
CA LEU A 61 2.52 10.32 -17.08
C LEU A 61 3.03 11.32 -16.04
N LEU A 62 2.64 12.59 -16.15
CA LEU A 62 3.00 13.64 -15.20
C LEU A 62 2.37 13.39 -13.83
N VAL A 63 1.09 13.00 -13.80
CA VAL A 63 0.39 12.65 -12.55
C VAL A 63 1.02 11.44 -11.90
N MET A 64 1.30 10.38 -12.67
CA MET A 64 1.95 9.17 -12.15
C MET A 64 3.34 9.47 -11.57
N GLY A 65 4.12 10.35 -12.21
CA GLY A 65 5.41 10.79 -11.68
C GLY A 65 5.29 11.57 -10.36
N ARG A 66 4.31 12.50 -10.29
CA ARG A 66 4.01 13.26 -9.06
C ARG A 66 3.49 12.35 -7.94
N MET A 67 2.72 11.31 -8.27
CA MET A 67 2.28 10.27 -7.32
C MET A 67 3.44 9.49 -6.71
N CYS A 68 4.42 9.06 -7.53
CA CYS A 68 5.63 8.42 -7.01
C CYS A 68 6.40 9.33 -6.04
N PHE A 69 6.54 10.62 -6.39
CA PHE A 69 7.22 11.58 -5.52
C PHE A 69 6.47 11.80 -4.20
N LEU A 70 5.15 11.95 -4.27
CA LEU A 70 4.27 12.08 -3.11
C LEU A 70 4.32 10.82 -2.23
N ASN A 71 4.39 9.64 -2.82
CA ASN A 71 4.52 8.37 -2.11
C ASN A 71 5.87 8.26 -1.36
N ILE A 72 6.97 8.68 -1.99
CA ILE A 72 8.29 8.76 -1.34
C ILE A 72 8.23 9.74 -0.15
N LEU A 73 7.62 10.91 -0.32
CA LEU A 73 7.43 11.89 0.77
C LEU A 73 6.61 11.31 1.93
N LEU A 74 5.54 10.55 1.62
CA LEU A 74 4.71 9.89 2.62
C LEU A 74 5.48 8.80 3.38
N TYR A 75 6.40 8.07 2.74
CA TYR A 75 7.26 7.11 3.45
C TYR A 75 8.18 7.79 4.47
N PHE A 76 8.61 9.02 4.21
CA PHE A 76 9.38 9.82 5.16
C PHE A 76 8.53 10.45 6.26
N ALA A 77 7.21 10.37 6.19
CA ALA A 77 6.30 10.81 7.25
C ALA A 77 5.95 9.60 8.14
N PRO A 78 6.63 9.38 9.28
CA PRO A 78 6.44 8.19 10.11
C PRO A 78 5.11 8.19 10.90
N THR A 79 4.13 9.03 10.54
CA THR A 79 2.87 9.17 11.28
C THR A 79 1.70 8.53 10.53
N PRO A 80 0.90 7.70 11.22
CA PRO A 80 -0.36 7.20 10.68
C PRO A 80 -1.34 8.37 10.69
N GLY A 81 -1.30 9.19 9.65
CA GLY A 81 -2.05 10.45 9.58
C GLY A 81 -1.25 11.64 9.08
N GLY A 82 -0.28 11.45 8.17
CA GLY A 82 0.43 12.52 7.45
C GLY A 82 -0.48 13.41 6.57
N SER A 83 -1.63 13.84 7.09
CA SER A 83 -2.59 14.74 6.44
C SER A 83 -1.96 16.05 6.05
N GLY A 84 -1.09 16.64 6.89
CA GLY A 84 -0.41 17.88 6.55
C GLY A 84 0.56 17.75 5.36
N ILE A 85 1.32 16.65 5.29
CA ILE A 85 2.25 16.40 4.17
C ILE A 85 1.49 15.95 2.92
N ALA A 86 0.41 15.19 3.07
CA ALA A 86 -0.44 14.81 1.95
C ALA A 86 -1.19 16.01 1.39
N GLU A 87 -1.86 16.82 2.21
CA GLU A 87 -2.58 18.02 1.77
C GLU A 87 -1.61 19.07 1.23
N GLY A 88 -0.49 19.33 1.93
CA GLY A 88 0.55 20.24 1.45
C GLY A 88 1.24 19.75 0.17
N GLY A 89 1.51 18.44 0.08
CA GLY A 89 2.07 17.80 -1.10
C GLY A 89 1.10 17.81 -2.28
N PHE A 90 -0.19 17.59 -2.04
CA PHE A 90 -1.22 17.68 -3.07
C PHE A 90 -1.41 19.13 -3.55
N VAL A 91 -1.37 20.13 -2.66
CA VAL A 91 -1.46 21.54 -3.04
C VAL A 91 -0.21 21.98 -3.83
N LEU A 92 0.99 21.61 -3.38
CA LEU A 92 2.24 21.94 -4.07
C LEU A 92 2.40 21.23 -5.41
N LEU A 93 1.95 19.97 -5.51
CA LEU A 93 2.12 19.16 -6.72
C LEU A 93 0.93 19.22 -7.66
N PHE A 94 -0.28 19.56 -7.21
CA PHE A 94 -1.47 19.55 -8.06
C PHE A 94 -2.25 20.87 -8.05
N GLY A 95 -1.86 21.86 -7.23
CA GLY A 95 -2.53 23.17 -7.18
C GLY A 95 -2.61 23.87 -8.55
N ASP A 96 -1.65 23.65 -9.44
CA ASP A 96 -1.65 24.23 -10.79
C ASP A 96 -2.51 23.44 -11.80
N LEU A 97 -2.91 22.22 -11.46
CA LEU A 97 -3.57 21.27 -12.36
C LEU A 97 -5.07 21.09 -12.09
N VAL A 98 -5.53 21.45 -10.90
CA VAL A 98 -6.94 21.32 -10.49
C VAL A 98 -7.48 22.67 -9.99
N PRO A 99 -8.76 22.99 -10.21
CA PRO A 99 -9.36 24.24 -9.74
C PRO A 99 -9.14 24.46 -8.24
N ALA A 100 -8.91 25.72 -7.85
CA ALA A 100 -8.66 26.07 -6.45
C ALA A 100 -9.80 25.56 -5.54
N GLY A 101 -9.45 24.70 -4.56
CA GLY A 101 -10.38 24.13 -3.58
C GLY A 101 -10.78 22.66 -3.79
N THR A 102 -10.60 22.06 -4.98
CA THR A 102 -10.91 20.63 -5.20
C THR A 102 -9.78 19.68 -4.80
N VAL A 103 -8.56 20.20 -4.66
CA VAL A 103 -7.36 19.42 -4.30
C VAL A 103 -7.51 18.67 -2.97
N GLY A 104 -8.04 19.33 -1.94
CA GLY A 104 -8.27 18.69 -0.63
C GLY A 104 -9.33 17.60 -0.68
N ILE A 105 -10.41 17.83 -1.45
CA ILE A 105 -11.48 16.85 -1.65
C ILE A 105 -10.94 15.63 -2.38
N ALA A 106 -10.16 15.82 -3.45
CA ALA A 106 -9.53 14.74 -4.20
C ALA A 106 -8.58 13.90 -3.33
N ALA A 107 -7.80 14.54 -2.45
CA ALA A 107 -6.92 13.83 -1.51
C ALA A 107 -7.72 12.96 -0.51
N VAL A 108 -8.81 13.48 0.04
CA VAL A 108 -9.69 12.71 0.95
C VAL A 108 -10.38 11.56 0.23
N VAL A 109 -10.93 11.79 -0.96
CA VAL A 109 -11.57 10.75 -1.77
C VAL A 109 -10.56 9.66 -2.13
N TRP A 110 -9.35 10.05 -2.51
CA TRP A 110 -8.27 9.12 -2.79
C TRP A 110 -7.96 8.24 -1.58
N ARG A 111 -7.85 8.80 -0.37
CA ARG A 111 -7.67 8.00 0.86
C ARG A 111 -8.81 7.01 1.08
N ILE A 112 -10.05 7.40 0.81
CA ILE A 112 -11.19 6.49 0.96
C ILE A 112 -11.07 5.29 0.04
N ILE A 113 -10.68 5.52 -1.21
CA ILE A 113 -10.58 4.46 -2.21
C ILE A 113 -9.34 3.59 -1.97
N VAL A 114 -8.17 4.20 -1.74
CA VAL A 114 -6.87 3.51 -1.73
C VAL A 114 -6.48 3.02 -0.33
N GLU A 115 -6.85 3.72 0.74
CA GLU A 115 -6.51 3.31 2.11
C GLU A 115 -7.66 2.55 2.78
N TYR A 116 -8.90 3.06 2.72
CA TYR A 116 -10.00 2.44 3.47
C TYR A 116 -10.60 1.20 2.80
N LEU A 117 -10.65 1.09 1.47
CA LEU A 117 -11.17 -0.13 0.83
C LEU A 117 -10.30 -1.37 1.10
N PRO A 118 -8.97 -1.36 0.88
CA PRO A 118 -8.15 -2.54 1.17
C PRO A 118 -8.16 -2.87 2.67
N PHE A 119 -8.19 -1.85 3.52
CA PHE A 119 -8.26 -2.02 4.97
C PHE A 119 -9.56 -2.72 5.41
N THR A 120 -10.71 -2.27 4.92
CA THR A 120 -12.00 -2.87 5.25
C THR A 120 -12.13 -4.30 4.72
N ILE A 121 -11.65 -4.57 3.50
CA ILE A 121 -11.59 -5.92 2.95
C ILE A 121 -10.68 -6.81 3.82
N GLY A 122 -9.47 -6.34 4.13
CA GLY A 122 -8.52 -7.06 4.99
C GLY A 122 -9.10 -7.36 6.37
N PHE A 123 -9.75 -6.37 6.99
CA PHE A 123 -10.45 -6.52 8.27
C PHE A 123 -11.57 -7.56 8.18
N TYR A 124 -12.42 -7.49 7.16
CA TYR A 124 -13.51 -8.45 6.97
C TYR A 124 -13.01 -9.89 6.83
N TYR A 125 -11.97 -10.11 6.00
CA TYR A 125 -11.37 -11.44 5.84
C TYR A 125 -10.71 -11.93 7.13
N THR A 126 -9.95 -11.08 7.83
CA THR A 126 -9.34 -11.44 9.11
C THR A 126 -10.39 -11.83 10.14
N VAL A 127 -11.45 -11.04 10.31
CA VAL A 127 -12.53 -11.35 11.26
C VAL A 127 -13.23 -12.66 10.88
N LYS A 128 -13.52 -12.89 9.59
CA LYS A 128 -14.23 -14.10 9.14
C LYS A 128 -13.38 -15.38 9.27
N VAL A 129 -12.09 -15.29 8.97
CA VAL A 129 -11.16 -16.43 8.96
C VAL A 129 -10.64 -16.71 10.37
N PHE A 130 -10.05 -15.71 11.03
CA PHE A 130 -9.47 -15.88 12.37
C PHE A 130 -10.50 -15.85 13.49
N GLY A 131 -11.66 -15.19 13.31
CA GLY A 131 -12.71 -15.16 14.33
C GLY A 131 -13.24 -16.55 14.68
N LYS A 132 -13.29 -17.46 13.69
CA LYS A 132 -13.69 -18.87 13.92
C LYS A 132 -12.65 -19.65 14.73
N ASP A 133 -11.37 -19.44 14.42
CA ASP A 133 -10.27 -20.11 15.12
C ASP A 133 -10.08 -19.58 16.56
N PHE A 134 -10.35 -18.29 16.79
CA PHE A 134 -10.28 -17.70 18.12
C PHE A 134 -11.42 -18.17 19.03
N ILE A 135 -12.65 -18.25 18.50
CA ILE A 135 -13.83 -18.73 19.24
C ILE A 135 -13.71 -20.24 19.56
N SER A 136 -13.20 -21.05 18.63
CA SER A 136 -13.04 -22.50 18.87
C SER A 136 -11.96 -22.83 19.90
N LYS A 137 -10.93 -21.99 20.06
CA LYS A 137 -9.90 -22.13 21.10
C LYS A 137 -10.35 -21.72 22.50
N GLN A 138 -11.35 -20.86 22.62
CA GLN A 138 -11.92 -20.44 23.91
C GLN A 138 -12.98 -21.43 24.44
N LEU A 139 -13.48 -22.33 23.59
CA LEU A 139 -14.48 -23.36 23.93
C LEU A 139 -13.87 -24.73 24.31
N LYS A 140 -12.54 -24.84 24.36
CA LYS A 140 -11.80 -26.00 24.89
C LYS A 140 -11.02 -25.60 26.12
#